data_AF-A0A0F0CMD7-F1
#
_entry.id   AF-A0A0F0CMD7-F1
#
_cell.length_a   1.000
_cell.length_b   1.000
_cell.length_c   1.000
_cell.angle_alpha   90.00
_cell.angle_beta   90.00
_cell.angle_gamma   90.00
#
_symmetry.space_group_name_H-M   'P 1'
#
loop_
_entity.id
_entity.type
_entity.pdbx_description
1 polymer ?
#
loop_
_entity_poly.entity_id
_entity_poly.type
_entity_poly.pdbx_seq_one_letter_code
_entity_poly.pdbx_strand_id
1 'polypeptide(L)'
;MAGGEMTIELAGIIEKIKRSGVEEAEKQAGEIIKNAERAAKEIILSAEEKSKNIIAIAQKESARVKETGETAIKQAARDSLIALKTRIIAMFDNIIKQEVATIFNPEILKEIILKMVIQCGKEKNFDLEILLNEQDKASLRGIFENALQKELKQGVTIKTAPSLHKGFRIGEKGTNLYYDFSDEAISETLMFYMNKKIKEILEKGVDNA
;
A
#
# COMPACT_ATOMS: atom_id res chain seq x y z
N MET A 1 93.03 68.27 22.64
CA MET A 1 91.93 68.49 21.68
C MET A 1 91.37 67.20 21.07
N ALA A 2 92.04 66.03 21.15
CA ALA A 2 91.58 64.78 20.55
C ALA A 2 90.37 64.06 21.21
N GLY A 3 89.95 64.45 22.42
CA GLY A 3 88.85 63.79 23.15
C GLY A 3 87.44 64.29 22.79
N GLY A 4 87.31 65.49 22.22
CA GLY A 4 86.01 66.09 21.85
C GLY A 4 85.50 65.65 20.47
N GLU A 5 86.39 65.44 19.50
CA GLU A 5 86.02 64.93 18.17
C GLU A 5 85.54 63.47 18.23
N MET A 6 86.23 62.64 19.01
CA MET A 6 85.89 61.21 19.18
C MET A 6 84.50 61.00 19.81
N THR A 7 84.07 61.87 20.72
CA THR A 7 82.73 61.83 21.32
C THR A 7 81.62 62.28 20.35
N ILE A 8 81.93 63.19 19.43
CA ILE A 8 80.97 63.69 18.43
C ILE A 8 80.76 62.63 17.33
N GLU A 9 81.84 61.95 16.89
CA GLU A 9 81.72 60.82 15.94
C GLU A 9 80.95 59.63 16.54
N LEU A 10 81.21 59.29 17.81
CA LEU A 10 80.51 58.20 18.49
C LEU A 10 79.01 58.49 18.66
N ALA A 11 78.66 59.73 19.02
CA ALA A 11 77.27 60.17 19.13
C ALA A 11 76.53 60.10 17.78
N GLY A 12 77.18 60.53 16.69
CA GLY A 12 76.63 60.45 15.33
C GLY A 12 76.41 59.02 14.84
N ILE A 13 77.29 58.07 15.21
CA ILE A 13 77.12 56.64 14.90
C ILE A 13 75.94 56.05 15.69
N ILE A 14 75.82 56.37 16.98
CA ILE A 14 74.70 55.92 17.83
C ILE A 14 73.36 56.44 17.30
N GLU A 15 73.32 57.71 16.87
CA GLU A 15 72.12 58.31 16.29
C GLU A 15 71.75 57.67 14.95
N LYS A 16 72.73 57.36 14.09
CA LYS A 16 72.51 56.59 12.85
C LYS A 16 72.00 55.17 13.13
N ILE A 17 72.55 54.47 14.12
CA ILE A 17 72.11 53.13 14.51
C ILE A 17 70.68 53.18 15.05
N LYS A 18 70.35 54.16 15.91
CA LYS A 18 68.99 54.36 16.39
C LYS A 18 68.02 54.63 15.25
N ARG A 19 68.38 55.52 14.32
CA ARG A 19 67.51 55.86 13.18
C ARG A 19 67.30 54.66 12.25
N SER A 20 68.36 53.94 11.87
CA SER A 20 68.21 52.71 11.08
C SER A 20 67.45 51.61 11.81
N GLY A 21 67.59 51.50 13.14
CA GLY A 21 66.82 50.56 13.93
C GLY A 21 65.33 50.89 13.98
N VAL A 22 64.97 52.17 14.09
CA VAL A 22 63.58 52.63 14.05
C VAL A 22 62.98 52.45 12.66
N GLU A 23 63.68 52.83 11.60
CA GLU A 23 63.21 52.66 10.21
C GLU A 23 62.96 51.18 9.86
N GLU A 24 63.87 50.28 10.26
CA GLU A 24 63.70 48.84 10.02
C GLU A 24 62.55 48.24 10.86
N ALA A 25 62.38 48.70 12.11
CA ALA A 25 61.26 48.28 12.96
C ALA A 25 59.90 48.78 12.41
N GLU A 26 59.82 50.02 11.93
CA GLU A 26 58.62 50.57 11.28
C GLU A 26 58.27 49.80 10.01
N LYS A 27 59.28 49.44 9.21
CA LYS A 27 59.09 48.62 8.01
C LYS A 27 58.55 47.24 8.34
N GLN A 28 59.13 46.54 9.33
CA GLN A 28 58.66 45.23 9.78
C GLN A 28 57.25 45.30 10.38
N ALA A 29 56.94 46.33 11.16
CA ALA A 29 55.60 46.55 11.70
C ALA A 29 54.58 46.77 10.56
N GLY A 30 54.95 47.55 9.54
CA GLY A 30 54.13 47.75 8.34
C GLY A 30 53.86 46.44 7.58
N GLU A 31 54.86 45.58 7.44
CA GLU A 31 54.70 44.25 6.82
C GLU A 31 53.78 43.34 7.64
N ILE A 32 53.91 43.33 8.98
CA ILE A 32 53.05 42.55 9.88
C ILE A 32 51.59 43.00 9.76
N ILE A 33 51.32 44.30 9.80
CA ILE A 33 49.96 44.84 9.67
C ILE A 33 49.37 44.46 8.31
N LYS A 34 50.14 44.65 7.23
CA LYS A 34 49.68 44.30 5.87
C LYS A 34 49.39 42.80 5.72
N ASN A 35 50.17 41.94 6.36
CA ASN A 35 49.93 40.50 6.39
C ASN A 35 48.67 40.15 7.21
N ALA A 36 48.48 40.79 8.36
CA ALA A 36 47.30 40.60 9.20
C ALA A 36 46.01 41.05 8.49
N GLU A 37 46.03 42.21 7.81
CA GLU A 37 44.90 42.71 7.02
C GLU A 37 44.53 41.76 5.86
N ARG A 38 45.55 41.20 5.19
CA ARG A 38 45.34 40.22 4.12
C ARG A 38 44.72 38.92 4.67
N ALA A 39 45.26 38.38 5.76
CA ALA A 39 44.71 37.20 6.41
C ALA A 39 43.27 37.42 6.88
N ALA A 40 42.96 38.59 7.46
CA ALA A 40 41.61 38.95 7.85
C ALA A 40 40.64 38.99 6.65
N LYS A 41 41.05 39.57 5.52
CA LYS A 41 40.26 39.56 4.28
C LYS A 41 40.02 38.14 3.76
N GLU A 42 41.05 37.29 3.76
CA GLU A 42 40.92 35.89 3.34
C GLU A 42 39.94 35.10 4.22
N ILE A 43 39.98 35.32 5.54
CA ILE A 43 39.04 34.69 6.49
C ILE A 43 37.60 35.13 6.19
N ILE A 44 37.37 36.43 5.98
CA ILE A 44 36.03 36.97 5.68
C ILE A 44 35.52 36.39 4.36
N LEU A 45 36.34 36.40 3.30
CA LEU A 45 35.98 35.84 2.00
C LEU A 45 35.63 34.34 2.10
N SER A 46 36.45 33.57 2.82
CA SER A 46 36.19 32.14 3.05
C SER A 46 34.90 31.92 3.85
N ALA A 47 34.62 32.75 4.85
CA ALA A 47 33.39 32.67 5.64
C ALA A 47 32.16 33.02 4.79
N GLU A 48 32.24 34.05 3.94
CA GLU A 48 31.17 34.42 3.01
C GLU A 48 30.90 33.31 1.99
N GLU A 49 31.93 32.70 1.43
CA GLU A 49 31.80 31.59 0.49
C GLU A 49 31.15 30.37 1.15
N LYS A 50 31.60 30.00 2.36
CA LYS A 50 30.98 28.92 3.14
C LYS A 50 29.53 29.22 3.46
N SER A 51 29.21 30.45 3.84
CA SER A 51 27.84 30.89 4.11
C SER A 51 26.95 30.75 2.87
N LYS A 52 27.41 31.25 1.71
CA LYS A 52 26.71 31.09 0.42
C LYS A 52 26.47 29.62 0.08
N ASN A 53 27.48 28.76 0.27
CA ASN A 53 27.36 27.33 0.03
C ASN A 53 26.34 26.66 0.97
N ILE A 54 26.35 27.00 2.26
CA ILE A 54 25.38 26.48 3.24
C ILE A 54 23.96 26.88 2.83
N ILE A 55 23.74 28.14 2.46
CA ILE A 55 22.43 28.64 2.02
C ILE A 55 21.98 27.92 0.75
N ALA A 56 22.86 27.74 -0.24
CA ALA A 56 22.55 27.05 -1.48
C ALA A 56 22.16 25.58 -1.24
N ILE A 57 22.91 24.88 -0.38
CA ILE A 57 22.59 23.50 0.01
C ILE A 57 21.24 23.43 0.73
N ALA A 58 21.00 24.34 1.69
CA ALA A 58 19.75 24.39 2.45
C ALA A 58 18.53 24.65 1.54
N GLN A 59 18.66 25.55 0.56
CA GLN A 59 17.60 25.83 -0.42
C GLN A 59 17.32 24.61 -1.31
N LYS A 60 18.38 23.95 -1.81
CA LYS A 60 18.23 22.73 -2.62
C LYS A 60 17.53 21.63 -1.84
N GLU A 61 17.93 21.41 -0.59
CA GLU A 61 17.33 20.37 0.26
C GLU A 61 15.89 20.72 0.63
N SER A 62 15.59 21.98 0.94
CA SER A 62 14.21 22.43 1.19
C SER A 62 13.31 22.22 -0.02
N ALA A 63 13.79 22.49 -1.23
CA ALA A 63 13.04 22.25 -2.46
C ALA A 63 12.78 20.74 -2.66
N ARG A 64 13.81 19.91 -2.46
CA ARG A 64 13.72 18.44 -2.54
C ARG A 64 12.71 17.87 -1.54
N VAL A 65 12.75 18.33 -0.29
CA VAL A 65 11.81 17.90 0.76
C VAL A 65 10.38 18.30 0.40
N LYS A 66 10.18 19.52 -0.12
CA LYS A 66 8.85 19.97 -0.56
C LYS A 66 8.30 19.09 -1.69
N GLU A 67 9.09 18.86 -2.74
CA GLU A 67 8.70 18.01 -3.87
C GLU A 67 8.38 16.57 -3.44
N THR A 68 9.23 16.02 -2.56
CA THR A 68 9.03 14.66 -2.00
C THR A 68 7.76 14.62 -1.15
N GLY A 69 7.51 15.65 -0.34
CA GLY A 69 6.32 15.77 0.50
C GLY A 69 5.03 15.86 -0.32
N GLU A 70 5.01 16.68 -1.37
CA GLU A 70 3.86 16.79 -2.27
C GLU A 70 3.56 15.45 -2.97
N THR A 71 4.61 14.73 -3.39
CA THR A 71 4.47 13.40 -3.99
C THR A 71 3.94 12.38 -2.99
N ALA A 72 4.44 12.40 -1.75
CA ALA A 72 3.99 11.52 -0.69
C ALA A 72 2.51 11.75 -0.35
N ILE A 73 2.05 13.00 -0.30
CA ILE A 73 0.64 13.34 -0.06
C ILE A 73 -0.25 12.81 -1.20
N LYS A 74 0.15 13.02 -2.46
CA LYS A 74 -0.59 12.49 -3.63
C LYS A 74 -0.71 10.97 -3.57
N GLN A 75 0.37 10.29 -3.20
CA GLN A 75 0.37 8.84 -3.05
C GLN A 75 -0.56 8.40 -1.92
N ALA A 76 -0.48 9.03 -0.74
CA ALA A 76 -1.35 8.72 0.39
C ALA A 76 -2.84 8.93 0.08
N ALA A 77 -3.17 9.97 -0.71
CA ALA A 77 -4.53 10.20 -1.17
C ALA A 77 -5.03 9.07 -2.08
N ARG A 78 -4.19 8.66 -3.06
CA ARG A 78 -4.49 7.53 -3.96
C ARG A 78 -4.68 6.24 -3.18
N ASP A 79 -3.79 5.95 -2.24
CA ASP A 79 -3.85 4.74 -1.42
C ASP A 79 -5.10 4.72 -0.54
N SER A 80 -5.49 5.89 0.01
CA SER A 80 -6.73 6.03 0.79
C SER A 80 -7.97 5.73 -0.05
N LEU A 81 -8.02 6.22 -1.29
CA LEU A 81 -9.12 5.92 -2.22
C LEU A 81 -9.18 4.43 -2.58
N ILE A 82 -8.04 3.81 -2.86
CA ILE A 82 -7.97 2.36 -3.15
C ILE A 82 -8.44 1.55 -1.94
N ALA A 83 -7.96 1.90 -0.74
CA ALA A 83 -8.35 1.23 0.50
C ALA A 83 -9.87 1.34 0.74
N LEU A 84 -10.46 2.52 0.50
CA LEU A 84 -11.90 2.73 0.62
C LEU A 84 -12.67 1.85 -0.37
N LYS A 85 -12.30 1.84 -1.65
CA LYS A 85 -12.94 1.01 -2.69
C LYS A 85 -12.92 -0.47 -2.31
N THR A 86 -11.76 -0.96 -1.86
CA THR A 86 -11.59 -2.35 -1.41
C THR A 86 -12.48 -2.68 -0.21
N ARG A 87 -12.59 -1.77 0.77
CA ARG A 87 -13.46 -1.97 1.94
C ARG A 87 -14.95 -2.01 1.57
N ILE A 88 -15.38 -1.17 0.63
CA ILE A 88 -16.77 -1.18 0.16
C ILE A 88 -17.09 -2.52 -0.50
N ILE A 89 -16.22 -3.01 -1.39
CA ILE A 89 -16.39 -4.31 -2.04
C ILE A 89 -16.46 -5.43 -0.99
N ALA A 90 -15.53 -5.47 -0.05
CA ALA A 90 -15.52 -6.48 1.01
C ALA A 90 -16.78 -6.44 1.89
N MET A 91 -17.35 -5.25 2.12
CA MET A 91 -18.62 -5.11 2.84
C MET A 91 -19.77 -5.75 2.07
N PHE A 92 -19.89 -5.49 0.77
CA PHE A 92 -20.91 -6.12 -0.08
C PHE A 92 -20.72 -7.64 -0.17
N ASP A 93 -19.48 -8.12 -0.32
CA ASP A 93 -19.16 -9.54 -0.32
C ASP A 93 -19.67 -10.24 0.95
N ASN A 94 -19.46 -9.62 2.11
CA ASN A 94 -19.94 -10.15 3.38
C ASN A 94 -21.47 -10.17 3.47
N ILE A 95 -22.14 -9.11 3.00
CA ILE A 95 -23.61 -9.05 2.95
C ILE A 95 -24.15 -10.18 2.06
N ILE A 96 -23.59 -10.34 0.85
CA ILE A 96 -24.03 -11.39 -0.09
C ILE A 96 -23.86 -12.77 0.55
N LYS A 97 -22.71 -13.07 1.16
CA LYS A 97 -22.47 -14.36 1.82
C LYS A 97 -23.48 -14.63 2.94
N GLN A 98 -23.78 -13.63 3.76
CA GLN A 98 -24.75 -13.77 4.84
C GLN A 98 -26.17 -14.02 4.29
N GLU A 99 -26.62 -13.23 3.32
CA GLU A 99 -27.96 -13.36 2.75
C GLU A 99 -28.14 -14.67 1.96
N VAL A 100 -27.12 -15.11 1.21
CA VAL A 100 -27.19 -16.41 0.52
C VAL A 100 -27.30 -17.55 1.54
N ALA A 101 -26.51 -17.53 2.61
CA ALA A 101 -26.56 -18.55 3.65
C ALA A 101 -27.91 -18.56 4.41
N THR A 102 -28.60 -17.43 4.57
CA THR A 102 -29.93 -17.39 5.21
C THR A 102 -31.04 -17.93 4.32
N ILE A 103 -30.93 -17.77 2.99
CA ILE A 103 -31.89 -18.29 2.00
C ILE A 103 -31.92 -19.82 1.99
N PHE A 104 -30.78 -20.49 2.23
CA PHE A 104 -30.72 -21.94 2.30
C PHE A 104 -31.37 -22.49 3.58
N ASN A 105 -32.70 -22.60 3.53
CA ASN A 105 -33.53 -23.33 4.48
C ASN A 105 -34.01 -24.66 3.85
N PRO A 106 -34.48 -25.63 4.66
CA PRO A 106 -34.90 -26.93 4.16
C PRO A 106 -36.02 -26.87 3.10
N GLU A 107 -36.94 -25.91 3.18
CA GLU A 107 -38.06 -25.80 2.22
C GLU A 107 -37.57 -25.35 0.83
N ILE A 108 -36.70 -24.34 0.78
CA ILE A 108 -36.10 -23.84 -0.46
C ILE A 108 -35.17 -24.90 -1.06
N LEU A 109 -34.32 -25.54 -0.23
CA LEU A 109 -33.46 -26.64 -0.66
C LEU A 109 -34.27 -27.76 -1.31
N LYS A 110 -35.36 -28.19 -0.66
CA LYS A 110 -36.29 -29.17 -1.21
C LYS A 110 -36.80 -28.74 -2.58
N GLU A 111 -37.31 -27.53 -2.71
CA GLU A 111 -37.90 -27.04 -3.96
C GLU A 111 -36.88 -27.01 -5.10
N ILE A 112 -35.68 -26.47 -4.84
CA ILE A 112 -34.62 -26.36 -5.84
C ILE A 112 -34.14 -27.75 -6.26
N ILE A 113 -33.88 -28.63 -5.29
CA ILE A 113 -33.41 -29.99 -5.57
C ILE A 113 -34.45 -30.77 -6.39
N LEU A 114 -35.74 -30.72 -6.01
CA LEU A 114 -36.80 -31.39 -6.77
C LEU A 114 -36.85 -30.90 -8.22
N LYS A 115 -36.81 -29.57 -8.43
CA LYS A 115 -36.81 -28.98 -9.77
C LYS A 115 -35.60 -29.44 -10.59
N MET A 116 -34.40 -29.43 -9.99
CA MET A 116 -33.18 -29.88 -10.68
C MET A 116 -33.22 -31.35 -11.02
N VAL A 117 -33.63 -32.21 -10.09
CA VAL A 117 -33.70 -33.65 -10.32
C VAL A 117 -34.72 -33.98 -11.40
N ILE A 118 -35.88 -33.33 -11.41
CA ILE A 118 -36.89 -33.49 -12.47
C ILE A 118 -36.33 -33.05 -13.82
N GLN A 119 -35.61 -31.92 -13.88
CA GLN A 119 -35.02 -31.43 -15.12
C GLN A 119 -33.91 -32.39 -15.63
N CYS A 120 -32.99 -32.79 -14.75
CA CYS A 120 -31.89 -33.68 -15.11
C CYS A 120 -32.39 -35.09 -15.48
N GLY A 121 -33.38 -35.62 -14.76
CA GLY A 121 -33.95 -36.95 -15.00
C GLY A 121 -34.84 -37.04 -16.25
N LYS A 122 -35.35 -35.90 -16.75
CA LYS A 122 -36.04 -35.83 -18.05
C LYS A 122 -35.09 -35.89 -19.24
N GLU A 123 -33.89 -35.33 -19.07
CA GLU A 123 -32.91 -35.22 -20.17
C GLU A 123 -31.95 -36.41 -20.23
N LYS A 124 -31.75 -37.14 -19.11
CA LYS A 124 -30.68 -38.12 -18.99
C LYS A 124 -31.16 -39.44 -18.36
N ASN A 125 -30.69 -40.57 -18.90
CA ASN A 125 -31.03 -41.93 -18.47
C ASN A 125 -30.01 -42.48 -17.44
N PHE A 126 -29.65 -41.71 -16.42
CA PHE A 126 -28.72 -42.18 -15.39
C PHE A 126 -29.18 -41.88 -13.97
N ASP A 127 -28.71 -42.72 -13.04
CA ASP A 127 -28.91 -42.53 -11.61
C ASP A 127 -28.25 -41.25 -11.11
N LEU A 128 -28.99 -40.44 -10.36
CA LEU A 128 -28.50 -39.19 -9.81
C LEU A 128 -27.97 -39.39 -8.39
N GLU A 129 -26.92 -38.65 -8.05
CA GLU A 129 -26.38 -38.56 -6.70
C GLU A 129 -26.43 -37.12 -6.20
N ILE A 130 -26.95 -36.95 -4.99
CA ILE A 130 -27.08 -35.66 -4.32
C ILE A 130 -26.27 -35.70 -3.03
N LEU A 131 -25.40 -34.72 -2.86
CA LEU A 131 -24.60 -34.53 -1.65
C LEU A 131 -25.17 -33.37 -0.84
N LEU A 132 -25.46 -33.62 0.43
CA LEU A 132 -25.94 -32.64 1.40
C LEU A 132 -25.04 -32.65 2.64
N ASN A 133 -25.16 -31.64 3.50
CA ASN A 133 -24.63 -31.76 4.86
C ASN A 133 -25.46 -32.80 5.66
N GLU A 134 -24.98 -33.18 6.84
CA GLU A 134 -25.66 -34.17 7.70
C GLU A 134 -27.06 -33.71 8.14
N GLN A 135 -27.20 -32.43 8.49
CA GLN A 135 -28.44 -31.85 9.05
C GLN A 135 -29.57 -31.78 8.01
N ASP A 136 -29.28 -31.28 6.81
CA ASP A 136 -30.23 -31.16 5.70
C ASP A 136 -30.57 -32.54 5.15
N LYS A 137 -29.61 -33.48 5.08
CA LYS A 137 -29.95 -34.87 4.74
C LYS A 137 -30.93 -35.47 5.74
N ALA A 138 -30.73 -35.28 7.03
CA ALA A 138 -31.65 -35.79 8.06
C ALA A 138 -33.05 -35.16 7.91
N SER A 139 -33.11 -33.86 7.65
CA SER A 139 -34.36 -33.09 7.51
C SER A 139 -35.13 -33.38 6.22
N LEU A 140 -34.41 -33.68 5.13
CA LEU A 140 -35.00 -33.81 3.79
C LEU A 140 -35.22 -35.27 3.34
N ARG A 141 -34.71 -36.26 4.07
CA ARG A 141 -34.80 -37.69 3.72
C ARG A 141 -36.23 -38.15 3.42
N GLY A 142 -37.14 -38.01 4.38
CA GLY A 142 -38.53 -38.46 4.23
C GLY A 142 -39.33 -37.66 3.19
N ILE A 143 -38.88 -36.45 2.88
CA ILE A 143 -39.51 -35.59 1.88
C ILE A 143 -39.12 -36.03 0.47
N PHE A 144 -37.83 -36.30 0.25
CA PHE A 144 -37.32 -36.75 -1.04
C PHE A 144 -37.74 -38.18 -1.37
N GLU A 145 -37.76 -39.09 -0.40
CA GLU A 145 -38.25 -40.46 -0.62
C GLU A 145 -39.69 -40.47 -1.17
N ASN A 146 -40.56 -39.60 -0.65
CA ASN A 146 -41.96 -39.52 -1.09
C ASN A 146 -42.16 -38.76 -2.41
N ALA A 147 -41.39 -37.68 -2.64
CA ALA A 147 -41.54 -36.84 -3.83
C ALA A 147 -40.86 -37.43 -5.07
N LEU A 148 -39.68 -38.03 -4.88
CA LEU A 148 -38.88 -38.58 -5.98
C LEU A 148 -39.43 -39.93 -6.47
N GLN A 149 -40.00 -40.78 -5.57
CA GLN A 149 -40.64 -42.04 -5.97
C GLN A 149 -41.86 -41.84 -6.90
N LYS A 150 -42.55 -40.69 -6.81
CA LYS A 150 -43.72 -40.39 -7.64
C LYS A 150 -43.36 -39.84 -9.02
N GLU A 151 -42.28 -39.06 -9.10
CA GLU A 151 -41.92 -38.29 -10.29
C GLU A 151 -40.81 -38.93 -11.15
N LEU A 152 -40.01 -39.84 -10.58
CA LEU A 152 -38.84 -40.39 -11.26
C LEU A 152 -38.89 -41.91 -11.34
N LYS A 153 -38.65 -42.43 -12.55
CA LYS A 153 -38.46 -43.87 -12.79
C LYS A 153 -37.05 -44.37 -12.46
N GLN A 154 -36.09 -43.45 -12.27
CA GLN A 154 -34.65 -43.71 -12.09
C GLN A 154 -34.24 -43.42 -10.63
N GLY A 155 -33.14 -44.04 -10.18
CA GLY A 155 -32.72 -43.98 -8.77
C GLY A 155 -32.04 -42.66 -8.41
N VAL A 156 -32.43 -42.06 -7.29
CA VAL A 156 -31.73 -40.93 -6.68
C VAL A 156 -31.07 -41.39 -5.38
N THR A 157 -29.76 -41.20 -5.28
CA THR A 157 -28.98 -41.55 -4.08
C THR A 157 -28.59 -40.29 -3.33
N ILE A 158 -28.91 -40.22 -2.02
CA ILE A 158 -28.55 -39.09 -1.17
C ILE A 158 -27.40 -39.47 -0.24
N LYS A 159 -26.26 -38.80 -0.39
CA LYS A 159 -25.06 -38.96 0.44
C LYS A 159 -24.79 -37.70 1.25
N THR A 160 -23.89 -37.82 2.21
CA THR A 160 -23.40 -36.68 2.99
C THR A 160 -22.03 -36.24 2.50
N ALA A 161 -21.82 -34.93 2.50
CA ALA A 161 -20.56 -34.28 2.23
C ALA A 161 -20.20 -33.39 3.42
N PRO A 162 -19.25 -33.82 4.28
CA PRO A 162 -18.84 -33.04 5.46
C PRO A 162 -18.23 -31.67 5.13
N SER A 163 -17.72 -31.49 3.90
CA SER A 163 -17.17 -30.23 3.43
C SER A 163 -18.23 -29.18 3.10
N LEU A 164 -19.51 -29.54 3.09
CA LEU A 164 -20.60 -28.67 2.69
C LEU A 164 -21.22 -28.01 3.92
N HIS A 165 -21.23 -26.68 3.97
CA HIS A 165 -21.88 -25.95 5.05
C HIS A 165 -23.39 -25.84 4.80
N LYS A 166 -23.82 -25.23 3.70
CA LYS A 166 -25.21 -25.24 3.22
C LYS A 166 -25.29 -25.50 1.71
N GLY A 167 -26.50 -25.64 1.19
CA GLY A 167 -26.73 -25.94 -0.23
C GLY A 167 -26.66 -27.44 -0.52
N PHE A 168 -26.32 -27.78 -1.76
CA PHE A 168 -26.18 -29.18 -2.19
C PHE A 168 -25.26 -29.30 -3.41
N ARG A 169 -24.80 -30.52 -3.68
CA ARG A 169 -24.14 -30.87 -4.95
C ARG A 169 -24.92 -31.96 -5.65
N ILE A 170 -24.98 -31.93 -6.98
CA ILE A 170 -25.70 -32.92 -7.78
C ILE A 170 -24.81 -33.44 -8.91
N GLY A 171 -24.80 -34.75 -9.13
CA GLY A 171 -23.97 -35.40 -10.13
C GLY A 171 -24.53 -36.75 -10.57
N GLU A 172 -23.86 -37.38 -11.53
CA GLU A 172 -24.17 -38.75 -11.94
C GLU A 172 -23.54 -39.73 -10.94
N LYS A 173 -24.32 -40.70 -10.49
CA LYS A 173 -23.88 -41.71 -9.54
C LYS A 173 -22.69 -42.50 -10.08
N GLY A 174 -21.64 -42.63 -9.27
CA GLY A 174 -20.42 -43.35 -9.64
C GLY A 174 -19.42 -42.51 -10.45
N THR A 175 -19.76 -41.27 -10.77
CA THR A 175 -18.82 -40.29 -11.33
C THR A 175 -18.30 -39.37 -10.23
N ASN A 176 -17.12 -38.79 -10.44
CA ASN A 176 -16.55 -37.76 -9.56
C ASN A 176 -16.93 -36.32 -10.01
N LEU A 177 -17.92 -36.18 -10.88
CA LEU A 177 -18.34 -34.89 -11.44
C LEU A 177 -19.62 -34.42 -10.76
N TYR A 178 -19.55 -33.29 -10.07
CA TYR A 178 -20.69 -32.68 -9.41
C TYR A 178 -20.84 -31.22 -9.81
N TYR A 179 -22.08 -30.79 -10.00
CA TYR A 179 -22.46 -29.39 -10.04
C TYR A 179 -22.63 -28.89 -8.60
N ASP A 180 -21.98 -27.77 -8.29
CA ASP A 180 -21.95 -27.21 -6.94
C ASP A 180 -22.98 -26.08 -6.79
N PHE A 181 -23.97 -26.30 -5.92
CA PHE A 181 -24.99 -25.33 -5.54
C PHE A 181 -24.93 -25.03 -4.03
N SER A 182 -23.71 -25.06 -3.47
CA SER A 182 -23.42 -24.56 -2.12
C SER A 182 -23.68 -23.06 -1.97
N ASP A 183 -23.86 -22.63 -0.73
CA ASP A 183 -23.90 -21.21 -0.38
C ASP A 183 -22.61 -20.49 -0.79
N GLU A 184 -21.46 -21.15 -0.69
CA GLU A 184 -20.20 -20.58 -1.16
C GLU A 184 -20.18 -20.38 -2.67
N ALA A 185 -20.51 -21.41 -3.46
CA ALA A 185 -20.46 -21.34 -4.93
C ALA A 185 -21.44 -20.29 -5.50
N ILE A 186 -22.65 -20.21 -4.94
CA ILE A 186 -23.63 -19.19 -5.35
C ILE A 186 -23.16 -17.80 -4.94
N SER A 187 -22.64 -17.64 -3.71
CA SER A 187 -22.11 -16.36 -3.25
C SER A 187 -20.98 -15.88 -4.16
N GLU A 188 -20.01 -16.74 -4.50
CA GLU A 188 -18.90 -16.41 -5.40
C GLU A 188 -19.38 -15.96 -6.77
N THR A 189 -20.36 -16.67 -7.33
CA THR A 189 -20.97 -16.32 -8.61
C THR A 189 -21.62 -14.93 -8.54
N LEU A 190 -22.44 -14.68 -7.51
CA LEU A 190 -23.11 -13.38 -7.32
C LEU A 190 -22.11 -12.25 -7.10
N MET A 191 -21.12 -12.45 -6.22
CA MET A 191 -20.05 -11.49 -5.96
C MET A 191 -19.29 -11.15 -7.24
N PHE A 192 -19.00 -12.11 -8.11
CA PHE A 192 -18.34 -11.85 -9.40
C PHE A 192 -19.12 -10.86 -10.26
N TYR A 193 -20.43 -11.05 -10.42
CA TYR A 193 -21.27 -10.16 -11.22
C TYR A 193 -21.52 -8.80 -10.54
N MET A 194 -21.77 -8.80 -9.23
CA MET A 194 -22.08 -7.58 -8.47
C MET A 194 -20.86 -6.69 -8.32
N ASN A 195 -19.68 -7.26 -8.02
CA ASN A 195 -18.45 -6.51 -7.84
C ASN A 195 -18.03 -5.79 -9.11
N LYS A 196 -18.32 -6.35 -10.29
CA LYS A 196 -18.12 -5.64 -11.56
C LYS A 196 -18.91 -4.32 -11.60
N LYS A 197 -20.22 -4.38 -11.30
CA LYS A 197 -21.09 -3.20 -11.29
C LYS A 197 -20.71 -2.20 -10.18
N ILE A 198 -20.36 -2.69 -8.99
CA ILE A 198 -19.94 -1.84 -7.87
C ILE A 198 -18.66 -1.08 -8.24
N LYS A 199 -17.67 -1.75 -8.85
CA LYS A 199 -16.44 -1.10 -9.33
C LYS A 199 -16.74 0.00 -10.35
N GLU A 200 -17.60 -0.29 -11.34
CA GLU A 200 -17.99 0.70 -12.35
C GLU A 200 -18.64 1.95 -11.73
N ILE A 201 -19.49 1.77 -10.70
CA ILE A 201 -20.12 2.88 -9.96
C ILE A 201 -19.06 3.68 -9.19
N LEU A 202 -18.16 2.99 -8.47
CA LEU A 202 -17.10 3.62 -7.68
C LEU A 202 -16.06 4.34 -8.54
N GLU A 203 -15.83 3.91 -9.78
CA GLU A 203 -14.95 4.59 -10.73
C GLU A 203 -15.58 5.90 -11.22
N LYS A 204 -16.84 5.85 -11.67
CA LYS A 204 -17.58 7.06 -12.08
C LYS A 204 -17.72 8.09 -10.97
N GLY A 205 -17.85 7.65 -9.71
CA GLY A 205 -17.91 8.56 -8.56
C GLY A 205 -16.62 9.32 -8.29
N VAL A 206 -15.45 8.76 -8.66
CA VAL A 206 -14.14 9.40 -8.50
C VAL A 206 -13.84 10.36 -9.65
N ASP A 207 -14.29 10.07 -10.87
CA ASP A 207 -14.07 10.94 -12.04
C ASP A 207 -14.94 12.22 -12.02
N ASN A 208 -16.03 12.22 -11.24
CA ASN A 208 -16.95 13.35 -11.09
C ASN A 208 -16.70 14.20 -9.83
N ALA A 209 -15.65 13.90 -9.06
CA ALA A 209 -15.26 14.60 -7.83
C ALA A 209 -14.01 15.46 -8.06
#